data_AF-A0A4Q7LCH4-F1
#
_entry.id   AF-A0A4Q7LCH4-F1
#
_cell.length_a   1.000
_cell.length_b   1.000
_cell.length_c   1.000
_cell.angle_alpha   90.00
_cell.angle_beta   90.00
_cell.angle_gamma   90.00
#
_symmetry.space_group_name_H-M   'P 1'
#
loop_
_entity.id
_entity.type
_entity.pdbx_description
1 polymer ?
#
loop_
_entity_poly.entity_id
_entity_poly.type
_entity_poly.pdbx_seq_one_letter_code
_entity_poly.pdbx_strand_id
1 'polypeptide(L)'
;MTRPQLRPLALSLLLAFGLAACGGGGGIGTGGTGASAQGVLIDDLVIGATVFCDLDGDSQLDSGEASATTDDNGRYDIAGCSSGTLTSVAGTGYDRTTLRAPKGSFKARRGGSVVSPFTTLQLASGLDDTAFPAVLAKLGLSGVDAHSFEPTDNTRGPKAAAIAKILNEIADAVESLGGDPATAFSAAVSALVANVQDTPAGTDLATDAVARNAAIRAAAVAALDTLPVGTLTGTAKTRAADLLAEGLQRITARIAAKTRYDDIRDDFNNGVVTSIVSGTDLDDDAAYDGARNECRDDDGMGRARHIAARDDTFELVGPTLEGGSRSITLSQFASGVDLRGLRLADLTALRLPLTADVRALPGNGRKVAVGLSVRDVAAPNGRTLQFLLDDLRLSRDAGTGQVRLTLSRNSELYFYARSSSGVEFGTGRNGFEDMDTSLLSNPEGGASLDLSRLAAGMKGKFPANTALIDQMLSGTGTFEVTLVVSEVDLRLADGTPFPRGNVAVSIPGASGIAERVRGTAVTGRLTF
;
A
#
# COMPACT_ATOMS: atom_id res chain seq x y z
N MET A 1 45.14 -14.27 4.68
CA MET A 1 43.92 -13.62 5.20
C MET A 1 42.76 -14.01 4.30
N THR A 2 42.03 -15.02 4.75
CA THR A 2 40.99 -15.76 4.03
C THR A 2 39.64 -15.07 4.18
N ARG A 3 39.01 -14.73 3.06
CA ARG A 3 37.62 -14.26 2.99
C ARG A 3 36.67 -15.43 3.27
N PRO A 4 35.59 -15.26 4.06
CA PRO A 4 34.60 -16.30 4.23
C PRO A 4 33.77 -16.43 2.95
N GLN A 5 33.73 -17.64 2.39
CA GLN A 5 32.82 -18.04 1.32
C GLN A 5 31.43 -18.32 1.90
N LEU A 6 30.40 -17.62 1.42
CA LEU A 6 29.01 -17.98 1.65
C LEU A 6 28.66 -19.15 0.73
N ARG A 7 28.36 -20.30 1.34
CA ARG A 7 27.85 -21.50 0.66
C ARG A 7 26.40 -21.29 0.24
N PRO A 8 25.99 -21.78 -0.94
CA PRO A 8 24.58 -21.95 -1.28
C PRO A 8 24.08 -23.27 -0.67
N LEU A 9 23.02 -23.22 0.15
CA LEU A 9 22.12 -24.35 0.37
C LEU A 9 20.80 -23.93 -0.28
N ALA A 10 20.46 -24.42 -1.47
CA ALA A 10 19.84 -25.73 -1.75
C ALA A 10 18.52 -25.88 -0.98
N LEU A 11 17.37 -25.60 -1.59
CA LEU A 11 16.65 -26.50 -2.52
C LEU A 11 16.42 -27.88 -1.89
N SER A 12 15.42 -28.00 -1.00
CA SER A 12 14.75 -29.27 -0.65
C SER A 12 13.72 -29.06 0.49
N LEU A 13 12.46 -28.80 0.15
CA LEU A 13 11.32 -29.21 0.99
C LEU A 13 10.11 -29.52 0.10
N LEU A 14 10.32 -30.47 -0.81
CA LEU A 14 9.28 -31.19 -1.55
C LEU A 14 9.28 -32.61 -0.99
N LEU A 15 8.33 -32.94 -0.12
CA LEU A 15 7.73 -34.27 0.07
C LEU A 15 6.80 -34.31 1.30
N ALA A 16 5.65 -34.94 1.07
CA ALA A 16 4.72 -35.52 2.05
C ALA A 16 3.54 -34.65 2.56
N PHE A 17 2.63 -34.29 1.66
CA PHE A 17 1.21 -34.58 1.91
C PHE A 17 0.70 -35.45 0.76
N GLY A 18 0.34 -36.69 1.09
CA GLY A 18 -0.09 -37.69 0.15
C GLY A 18 -1.42 -37.31 -0.50
N LEU A 19 -1.45 -37.34 -1.83
CA LEU A 19 -2.67 -37.53 -2.59
C LEU A 19 -3.24 -38.90 -2.23
N ALA A 20 -4.35 -38.93 -1.49
CA ALA A 20 -5.27 -40.06 -1.46
C ALA A 20 -6.46 -39.69 -2.34
N ALA A 21 -6.48 -40.22 -3.55
CA ALA A 21 -7.67 -40.33 -4.38
C ALA A 21 -8.15 -41.78 -4.37
N CYS A 22 -9.48 -41.94 -4.32
CA CYS A 22 -10.31 -43.14 -4.56
C CYS A 22 -10.71 -44.00 -3.34
N GLY A 23 -12.03 -44.18 -3.17
CA GLY A 23 -12.62 -45.33 -2.47
C GLY A 23 -13.75 -44.98 -1.50
N GLY A 24 -15.01 -45.18 -1.91
CA GLY A 24 -16.18 -45.00 -1.06
C GLY A 24 -16.40 -46.07 0.02
N GLY A 25 -17.20 -45.74 1.02
CA GLY A 25 -17.71 -46.64 2.05
C GLY A 25 -18.38 -45.86 3.19
N GLY A 26 -19.68 -46.02 3.36
CA GLY A 26 -20.53 -45.16 4.20
C GLY A 26 -20.29 -45.23 5.72
N GLY A 27 -20.57 -44.11 6.38
CA GLY A 27 -20.64 -43.96 7.83
C GLY A 27 -21.12 -42.55 8.18
N ILE A 28 -22.30 -42.46 8.80
CA ILE A 28 -22.98 -41.21 9.17
C ILE A 28 -22.18 -40.48 10.27
N GLY A 29 -21.72 -39.28 9.95
CA GLY A 29 -21.21 -38.28 10.89
C GLY A 29 -21.61 -36.89 10.37
N THR A 30 -22.59 -36.27 11.02
CA THR A 30 -23.05 -34.92 10.72
C THR A 30 -22.00 -33.91 11.17
N GLY A 31 -21.11 -33.54 10.26
CA GLY A 31 -20.17 -32.43 10.37
C GLY A 31 -19.75 -32.05 8.96
N GLY A 32 -20.41 -31.03 8.39
CA GLY A 32 -20.15 -30.60 7.02
C GLY A 32 -18.70 -30.13 6.88
N THR A 33 -17.86 -30.92 6.23
CA THR A 33 -16.59 -30.46 5.67
C THR A 33 -16.94 -29.58 4.48
N GLY A 34 -17.22 -28.29 4.73
CA GLY A 34 -17.33 -27.30 3.67
C GLY A 34 -16.05 -27.32 2.84
N ALA A 35 -16.17 -27.27 1.51
CA ALA A 35 -15.01 -27.18 0.63
C ALA A 35 -14.15 -25.97 1.06
N SER A 36 -12.85 -26.17 1.24
CA SER A 36 -11.90 -25.10 1.54
C SER A 36 -11.22 -24.63 0.25
N ALA A 37 -11.01 -23.32 0.11
CA ALA A 37 -10.22 -22.74 -0.96
C ALA A 37 -8.91 -22.21 -0.37
N GLN A 38 -7.78 -22.70 -0.88
CA GLN A 38 -6.44 -22.35 -0.42
C GLN A 38 -5.62 -21.85 -1.61
N GLY A 39 -4.81 -20.82 -1.37
CA GLY A 39 -3.96 -20.26 -2.41
C GLY A 39 -3.07 -19.14 -1.92
N VAL A 40 -2.49 -18.41 -2.87
CA VAL A 40 -1.63 -17.25 -2.66
C VAL A 40 -2.17 -16.05 -3.45
N LEU A 41 -2.14 -14.86 -2.86
CA LEU A 41 -2.43 -13.61 -3.54
C LEU A 41 -1.11 -12.96 -4.01
N ILE A 42 -0.99 -12.76 -5.32
CA ILE A 42 0.27 -12.47 -6.00
C ILE A 42 0.10 -11.29 -6.97
N ASP A 43 0.77 -10.18 -6.67
CA ASP A 43 1.27 -9.21 -7.66
C ASP A 43 2.80 -9.32 -7.64
N ASP A 44 3.37 -9.19 -6.43
CA ASP A 44 4.48 -10.03 -5.97
C ASP A 44 4.03 -11.03 -4.88
N LEU A 45 3.84 -10.56 -3.66
CA LEU A 45 3.20 -11.19 -2.52
C LEU A 45 2.40 -10.10 -1.84
N VAL A 46 1.08 -10.23 -1.88
CA VAL A 46 0.19 -9.28 -1.22
C VAL A 46 -0.10 -9.77 0.20
N ILE A 47 0.39 -9.02 1.19
CA ILE A 47 0.35 -9.40 2.60
C ILE A 47 -0.79 -8.67 3.32
N GLY A 48 -1.56 -9.41 4.12
CA GLY A 48 -2.63 -8.84 4.93
C GLY A 48 -3.86 -8.36 4.17
N ALA A 49 -4.06 -8.81 2.94
CA ALA A 49 -5.24 -8.50 2.14
C ALA A 49 -6.38 -9.47 2.46
N THR A 50 -7.62 -9.01 2.30
CA THR A 50 -8.79 -9.86 2.44
C THR A 50 -9.10 -10.53 1.11
N VAL A 51 -9.20 -11.85 1.11
CA VAL A 51 -9.66 -12.67 -0.02
C VAL A 51 -10.96 -13.34 0.39
N PHE A 52 -11.93 -13.36 -0.51
CA PHE A 52 -13.25 -13.92 -0.25
C PHE A 52 -13.75 -14.75 -1.42
N CYS A 53 -14.72 -15.58 -1.09
CA CYS A 53 -15.47 -16.39 -2.03
C CYS A 53 -16.64 -15.56 -2.56
N ASP A 54 -16.48 -15.01 -3.76
CA ASP A 54 -17.45 -14.13 -4.43
C ASP A 54 -18.55 -14.99 -5.06
N LEU A 55 -19.65 -15.17 -4.31
CA LEU A 55 -20.69 -16.16 -4.59
C LEU A 55 -21.70 -15.68 -5.63
N ASP A 56 -21.95 -14.37 -5.68
CA ASP A 56 -22.92 -13.76 -6.60
C ASP A 56 -22.26 -13.02 -7.79
N GLY A 57 -20.93 -12.86 -7.76
CA GLY A 57 -20.14 -12.34 -8.85
C GLY A 57 -20.11 -10.82 -8.93
N ASP A 58 -20.51 -10.12 -7.87
CA ASP A 58 -20.52 -8.66 -7.81
C ASP A 58 -19.16 -8.04 -7.42
N SER A 59 -18.26 -8.89 -6.92
CA SER A 59 -16.90 -8.54 -6.49
C SER A 59 -16.82 -7.55 -5.33
N GLN A 60 -17.85 -7.53 -4.50
CA GLN A 60 -17.89 -6.88 -3.20
C GLN A 60 -17.98 -7.97 -2.12
N LEU A 61 -17.29 -7.76 -0.99
CA LEU A 61 -17.38 -8.70 0.11
C LEU A 61 -18.69 -8.47 0.86
N ASP A 62 -19.61 -9.42 0.71
CA ASP A 62 -20.95 -9.34 1.26
C ASP A 62 -21.16 -10.14 2.55
N SER A 63 -22.25 -9.80 3.25
CA SER A 63 -22.65 -10.54 4.45
C SER A 63 -23.03 -11.98 4.09
N GLY A 64 -22.29 -12.94 4.64
CA GLY A 64 -22.51 -14.36 4.40
C GLY A 64 -21.46 -15.00 3.47
N GLU A 65 -20.60 -14.19 2.86
CA GLU A 65 -19.47 -14.69 2.08
C GLU A 65 -18.29 -15.05 2.98
N ALA A 66 -17.69 -16.21 2.70
CA ALA A 66 -16.53 -16.68 3.44
C ALA A 66 -15.28 -15.92 2.99
N SER A 67 -14.47 -15.47 3.94
CA SER A 67 -13.24 -14.73 3.68
C SER A 67 -12.09 -15.15 4.59
N ALA A 68 -10.88 -14.79 4.18
CA ALA A 68 -9.64 -14.96 4.93
C ALA A 68 -8.69 -13.80 4.64
N THR A 69 -7.76 -13.54 5.56
CA THR A 69 -6.70 -12.55 5.38
C THR A 69 -5.40 -13.24 4.98
N THR A 70 -4.68 -12.69 4.00
CA THR A 70 -3.39 -13.25 3.60
C THR A 70 -2.33 -13.09 4.68
N ASP A 71 -1.51 -14.13 4.85
CA ASP A 71 -0.39 -14.13 5.80
C ASP A 71 0.86 -13.41 5.25
N ASP A 72 1.97 -13.47 5.99
CA ASP A 72 3.26 -12.86 5.61
C ASP A 72 3.90 -13.51 4.36
N ASN A 73 3.36 -14.64 3.91
CA ASN A 73 3.70 -15.34 2.68
C ASN A 73 2.64 -15.18 1.60
N GLY A 74 1.68 -14.26 1.77
CA GLY A 74 0.58 -14.01 0.84
C GLY A 74 -0.46 -15.14 0.79
N ARG A 75 -0.38 -16.14 1.68
CA ARG A 75 -1.25 -17.33 1.66
C ARG A 75 -2.57 -17.05 2.35
N TYR A 76 -3.64 -17.65 1.84
CA TYR A 76 -4.96 -17.63 2.46
C TYR A 76 -5.55 -19.04 2.51
N ASP A 77 -6.45 -19.26 3.49
CA ASP A 77 -7.26 -20.47 3.61
C ASP A 77 -8.70 -20.08 3.98
N ILE A 78 -9.62 -20.22 3.03
CA ILE A 78 -11.03 -19.88 3.17
C ILE A 78 -11.82 -21.17 3.36
N ALA A 79 -12.32 -21.39 4.58
CA ALA A 79 -13.23 -22.49 4.86
C ALA A 79 -14.63 -22.19 4.29
N GLY A 80 -15.29 -23.18 3.68
CA GLY A 80 -16.67 -23.06 3.22
C GLY A 80 -16.86 -22.38 1.87
N CYS A 81 -15.80 -22.19 1.09
CA CYS A 81 -15.90 -21.68 -0.27
C CYS A 81 -16.27 -22.81 -1.26
N SER A 82 -17.56 -23.04 -1.45
CA SER A 82 -18.06 -24.15 -2.29
C SER A 82 -18.25 -23.80 -3.77
N SER A 83 -18.41 -22.53 -4.13
CA SER A 83 -18.74 -22.01 -5.47
C SER A 83 -18.20 -20.58 -5.64
N GLY A 84 -18.37 -19.94 -6.79
CA GLY A 84 -17.96 -18.53 -6.97
C GLY A 84 -16.49 -18.34 -7.36
N THR A 85 -16.11 -17.10 -7.65
CA THR A 85 -14.72 -16.70 -7.91
C THR A 85 -13.98 -16.42 -6.60
N LEU A 86 -12.66 -16.55 -6.61
CA LEU A 86 -11.83 -16.09 -5.50
C LEU A 86 -11.45 -14.65 -5.81
N THR A 87 -11.89 -13.70 -4.97
CA THR A 87 -11.73 -12.27 -5.20
C THR A 87 -11.02 -11.63 -4.01
N SER A 88 -10.05 -10.74 -4.25
CA SER A 88 -9.48 -9.90 -3.20
C SER A 88 -10.28 -8.61 -3.04
N VAL A 89 -10.41 -8.11 -1.82
CA VAL A 89 -10.97 -6.78 -1.58
C VAL A 89 -9.94 -5.72 -1.98
N ALA A 90 -10.29 -4.87 -2.94
CA ALA A 90 -9.44 -3.75 -3.37
C ALA A 90 -9.06 -2.84 -2.19
N GLY A 91 -7.83 -2.31 -2.20
CA GLY A 91 -7.34 -1.43 -1.15
C GLY A 91 -6.95 -2.13 0.16
N THR A 92 -7.07 -3.46 0.26
CA THR A 92 -6.65 -4.21 1.45
C THR A 92 -5.25 -4.82 1.29
N GLY A 93 -4.55 -4.96 2.41
CA GLY A 93 -3.18 -5.47 2.42
C GLY A 93 -2.17 -4.54 1.75
N TYR A 94 -1.01 -5.07 1.41
CA TYR A 94 0.01 -4.32 0.65
C TYR A 94 0.85 -5.26 -0.21
N ASP A 95 1.23 -4.78 -1.39
CA ASP A 95 2.25 -5.38 -2.25
C ASP A 95 3.62 -5.22 -1.60
N ARG A 96 4.36 -6.32 -1.51
CA ARG A 96 5.60 -6.38 -0.74
C ARG A 96 6.67 -5.51 -1.37
N THR A 97 6.68 -5.23 -2.65
CA THR A 97 7.73 -4.44 -3.30
C THR A 97 7.44 -2.95 -3.21
N THR A 98 6.19 -2.57 -3.43
CA THR A 98 5.77 -1.16 -3.50
C THR A 98 5.35 -0.58 -2.17
N LEU A 99 4.99 -1.41 -1.19
CA LEU A 99 4.39 -0.99 0.08
C LEU A 99 3.07 -0.23 -0.11
N ARG A 100 2.35 -0.53 -1.19
CA ARG A 100 1.05 0.04 -1.53
C ARG A 100 0.00 -1.05 -1.54
N ALA A 101 -1.21 -0.71 -1.14
CA ALA A 101 -2.36 -1.55 -1.31
C ALA A 101 -2.67 -1.72 -2.82
N PRO A 102 -2.96 -2.95 -3.28
CA PRO A 102 -3.48 -3.16 -4.63
C PRO A 102 -4.76 -2.36 -4.83
N LYS A 103 -4.79 -1.53 -5.87
CA LYS A 103 -5.89 -0.60 -6.12
C LYS A 103 -7.14 -1.24 -6.70
N GLY A 104 -7.00 -2.42 -7.29
CA GLY A 104 -8.12 -3.21 -7.80
C GLY A 104 -8.23 -4.57 -7.14
N SER A 105 -9.39 -5.19 -7.33
CA SER A 105 -9.63 -6.57 -6.91
C SER A 105 -8.96 -7.54 -7.89
N PHE A 106 -8.13 -8.43 -7.36
CA PHE A 106 -7.61 -9.56 -8.13
C PHE A 106 -8.56 -10.74 -8.02
N LYS A 107 -8.72 -11.48 -9.12
CA LYS A 107 -9.72 -12.53 -9.25
C LYS A 107 -9.12 -13.81 -9.82
N ALA A 108 -9.56 -14.95 -9.33
CA ALA A 108 -9.27 -16.25 -9.92
C ALA A 108 -10.52 -17.14 -10.01
N ARG A 109 -10.48 -18.11 -10.92
CA ARG A 109 -11.53 -19.15 -11.00
C ARG A 109 -11.56 -19.94 -9.70
N ARG A 110 -12.72 -20.53 -9.40
CA ARG A 110 -12.89 -21.46 -8.28
C ARG A 110 -11.80 -22.53 -8.26
N GLY A 111 -11.17 -22.73 -7.10
CA GLY A 111 -10.13 -23.74 -6.91
C GLY A 111 -8.77 -23.37 -7.50
N GLY A 112 -8.61 -22.15 -8.04
CA GLY A 112 -7.31 -21.61 -8.41
C GLY A 112 -6.43 -21.44 -7.17
N SER A 113 -5.17 -21.87 -7.27
CA SER A 113 -4.17 -21.73 -6.21
C SER A 113 -3.51 -20.35 -6.16
N VAL A 114 -3.77 -19.51 -7.16
CA VAL A 114 -3.17 -18.17 -7.31
C VAL A 114 -4.27 -17.17 -7.67
N VAL A 115 -4.34 -16.07 -6.92
CA VAL A 115 -5.14 -14.88 -7.24
C VAL A 115 -4.14 -13.78 -7.62
N SER A 116 -4.27 -13.21 -8.82
CA SER A 116 -3.23 -12.31 -9.38
C SER A 116 -3.77 -11.40 -10.48
N PRO A 117 -3.02 -10.37 -10.90
CA PRO A 117 -3.37 -9.60 -12.10
C PRO A 117 -3.58 -10.50 -13.33
N PHE A 118 -2.83 -11.59 -13.50
CA PHE A 118 -2.92 -12.46 -14.69
C PHE A 118 -4.16 -13.37 -14.69
N THR A 119 -4.53 -13.93 -13.54
CA THR A 119 -5.79 -14.67 -13.40
C THR A 119 -6.99 -13.74 -13.56
N THR A 120 -6.84 -12.47 -13.14
CA THR A 120 -7.85 -11.42 -13.37
C THR A 120 -7.99 -11.10 -14.86
N LEU A 121 -6.87 -10.91 -15.57
CA LEU A 121 -6.85 -10.72 -17.03
C LEU A 121 -7.50 -11.91 -17.75
N GLN A 122 -7.25 -13.15 -17.30
CA GLN A 122 -7.89 -14.32 -17.87
C GLN A 122 -9.40 -14.30 -17.70
N LEU A 123 -9.90 -14.02 -16.50
CA LEU A 123 -11.33 -13.93 -16.24
C LEU A 123 -11.98 -12.83 -17.09
N ALA A 124 -11.38 -11.65 -17.13
CA ALA A 124 -11.87 -10.53 -17.94
C ALA A 124 -11.87 -10.84 -19.45
N SER A 125 -10.93 -11.67 -19.90
CA SER A 125 -10.84 -12.09 -21.31
C SER A 125 -11.94 -13.04 -21.77
N GLY A 126 -12.61 -13.72 -20.83
CA GLY A 126 -13.52 -14.82 -21.12
C GLY A 126 -12.85 -16.07 -21.71
N LEU A 127 -11.53 -16.08 -21.90
CA LEU A 127 -10.78 -17.19 -22.48
C LEU A 127 -10.56 -18.33 -21.48
N ASP A 128 -10.49 -19.54 -22.00
CA ASP A 128 -10.09 -20.73 -21.26
C ASP A 128 -8.57 -20.87 -21.15
N ASP A 129 -8.11 -21.94 -20.50
CA ASP A 129 -6.69 -22.21 -20.28
C ASP A 129 -5.93 -22.56 -21.57
N THR A 130 -6.64 -22.85 -22.66
CA THR A 130 -6.03 -23.18 -23.95
C THR A 130 -5.79 -21.94 -24.81
N ALA A 131 -6.70 -20.97 -24.75
CA ALA A 131 -6.63 -19.75 -25.56
C ALA A 131 -5.90 -18.61 -24.86
N PHE A 132 -6.01 -18.49 -23.52
CA PHE A 132 -5.37 -17.41 -22.78
C PHE A 132 -3.82 -17.34 -22.88
N PRO A 133 -3.07 -18.46 -23.00
CA PRO A 133 -1.63 -18.39 -23.21
C PRO A 133 -1.20 -17.56 -24.42
N ALA A 134 -2.04 -17.43 -25.45
CA ALA A 134 -1.76 -16.56 -26.60
C ALA A 134 -1.77 -15.06 -26.21
N VAL A 135 -2.64 -14.66 -25.28
CA VAL A 135 -2.65 -13.29 -24.71
C VAL A 135 -1.38 -13.06 -23.90
N LEU A 136 -1.00 -14.00 -23.03
CA LEU A 136 0.24 -13.91 -22.25
C LEU A 136 1.48 -13.83 -23.15
N ALA A 137 1.52 -14.59 -24.25
CA ALA A 137 2.61 -14.50 -25.21
C ALA A 137 2.73 -13.10 -25.83
N LYS A 138 1.60 -12.45 -26.18
CA LYS A 138 1.59 -11.07 -26.69
C LYS A 138 2.01 -10.05 -25.63
N LEU A 139 1.77 -10.33 -24.35
CA LEU A 139 2.29 -9.54 -23.22
C LEU A 139 3.79 -9.78 -22.93
N GLY A 140 4.47 -10.61 -23.74
CA GLY A 140 5.88 -10.95 -23.56
C GLY A 140 6.14 -12.04 -22.51
N LEU A 141 5.08 -12.73 -22.06
CA LEU A 141 5.08 -13.77 -21.02
C LEU A 141 4.88 -15.17 -21.63
N SER A 142 5.52 -15.44 -22.76
CA SER A 142 5.43 -16.75 -23.41
C SER A 142 5.91 -17.89 -22.50
N GLY A 143 5.09 -18.95 -22.45
CA GLY A 143 5.32 -20.13 -21.60
C GLY A 143 5.01 -19.92 -20.12
N VAL A 144 4.35 -18.83 -19.75
CA VAL A 144 3.84 -18.60 -18.39
C VAL A 144 2.45 -19.21 -18.25
N ASP A 145 2.21 -19.88 -17.13
CA ASP A 145 0.89 -20.29 -16.67
C ASP A 145 0.38 -19.30 -15.62
N ALA A 146 -0.75 -18.65 -15.91
CA ALA A 146 -1.34 -17.65 -15.01
C ALA A 146 -1.67 -18.21 -13.62
N HIS A 147 -1.97 -19.51 -13.52
CA HIS A 147 -2.45 -20.15 -12.28
C HIS A 147 -1.33 -20.57 -11.32
N SER A 148 -0.08 -20.50 -11.77
CA SER A 148 1.09 -20.87 -10.97
C SER A 148 2.24 -19.86 -11.06
N PHE A 149 2.05 -18.75 -11.75
CA PHE A 149 3.13 -17.79 -11.97
C PHE A 149 3.39 -16.93 -10.74
N GLU A 150 4.64 -16.95 -10.29
CA GLU A 150 5.17 -16.04 -9.29
C GLU A 150 6.03 -14.96 -10.00
N PRO A 151 5.61 -13.69 -10.01
CA PRO A 151 6.30 -12.60 -10.69
C PRO A 151 7.68 -12.25 -10.13
N THR A 152 8.15 -12.92 -9.08
CA THR A 152 9.49 -12.72 -8.53
C THR A 152 10.59 -13.48 -9.28
N ASP A 153 10.26 -14.33 -10.26
CA ASP A 153 11.26 -14.95 -11.15
C ASP A 153 12.00 -13.88 -11.97
N ASN A 154 13.33 -13.85 -11.86
CA ASN A 154 14.20 -12.91 -12.57
C ASN A 154 14.04 -12.91 -14.10
N THR A 155 13.61 -14.01 -14.71
CA THR A 155 13.53 -14.12 -16.18
C THR A 155 12.33 -13.38 -16.76
N ARG A 156 11.17 -13.46 -16.08
CA ARG A 156 9.88 -12.96 -16.60
C ARG A 156 9.19 -11.97 -15.68
N GLY A 157 9.65 -11.88 -14.43
CA GLY A 157 9.15 -11.02 -13.40
C GLY A 157 9.13 -9.54 -13.77
N PRO A 158 10.22 -8.96 -14.32
CA PRO A 158 10.19 -7.58 -14.77
C PRO A 158 9.13 -7.31 -15.85
N LYS A 159 8.93 -8.22 -16.81
CA LYS A 159 7.87 -8.07 -17.82
C LYS A 159 6.47 -8.13 -17.20
N ALA A 160 6.28 -9.02 -16.23
CA ALA A 160 5.02 -9.14 -15.50
C ALA A 160 4.72 -7.90 -14.67
N ALA A 161 5.70 -7.40 -13.91
CA ALA A 161 5.60 -6.17 -13.15
C ALA A 161 5.34 -4.94 -14.04
N ALA A 162 5.85 -4.93 -15.28
CA ALA A 162 5.52 -3.87 -16.23
C ALA A 162 4.02 -3.84 -16.56
N ILE A 163 3.35 -4.99 -16.65
CA ILE A 163 1.89 -5.06 -16.86
C ILE A 163 1.13 -4.63 -15.61
N ALA A 164 1.52 -5.13 -14.43
CA ALA A 164 0.93 -4.71 -13.16
C ALA A 164 1.07 -3.19 -12.95
N LYS A 165 2.24 -2.63 -13.30
CA LYS A 165 2.51 -1.19 -13.24
C LYS A 165 1.53 -0.38 -14.06
N ILE A 166 1.18 -0.83 -15.27
CA ILE A 166 0.21 -0.13 -16.13
C ILE A 166 -1.13 -0.04 -15.41
N LEU A 167 -1.65 -1.17 -14.93
CA LEU A 167 -2.98 -1.24 -14.33
C LEU A 167 -3.06 -0.46 -13.02
N ASN A 168 -2.06 -0.64 -12.14
CA ASN A 168 -2.00 0.03 -10.85
C ASN A 168 -1.80 1.54 -10.99
N GLU A 169 -0.93 2.00 -11.90
CA GLU A 169 -0.68 3.44 -12.08
C GLU A 169 -1.87 4.15 -12.75
N ILE A 170 -2.59 3.48 -13.67
CA ILE A 170 -3.83 4.03 -14.24
C ILE A 170 -4.90 4.19 -13.14
N ALA A 171 -5.03 3.20 -12.25
CA ALA A 171 -5.94 3.29 -11.12
C ALA A 171 -5.53 4.40 -10.13
N ASP A 172 -4.23 4.51 -9.79
CA ASP A 172 -3.67 5.60 -8.98
C ASP A 172 -3.97 6.98 -9.62
N ALA A 173 -3.85 7.09 -10.94
CA ALA A 173 -4.15 8.32 -11.66
C ALA A 173 -5.63 8.69 -11.57
N VAL A 174 -6.55 7.73 -11.74
CA VAL A 174 -7.99 7.96 -11.56
C VAL A 174 -8.32 8.35 -10.12
N GLU A 175 -7.74 7.70 -9.11
CA GLU A 175 -7.89 8.08 -7.70
C GLU A 175 -7.41 9.51 -7.45
N SER A 176 -6.25 9.88 -8.03
CA SER A 176 -5.69 11.24 -7.88
C SER A 176 -6.55 12.34 -8.50
N LEU A 177 -7.39 11.97 -9.49
CA LEU A 177 -8.37 12.81 -10.15
C LEU A 177 -9.75 12.77 -9.47
N GLY A 178 -9.92 11.97 -8.39
CA GLY A 178 -11.15 11.88 -7.60
C GLY A 178 -12.13 10.80 -8.06
N GLY A 179 -11.68 9.83 -8.86
CA GLY A 179 -12.46 8.63 -9.19
C GLY A 179 -12.24 7.47 -8.23
N ASP A 180 -12.99 6.38 -8.44
CA ASP A 180 -12.82 5.14 -7.71
C ASP A 180 -11.74 4.25 -8.38
N PRO A 181 -10.61 3.97 -7.71
CA PRO A 181 -9.52 3.19 -8.30
C PRO A 181 -9.91 1.74 -8.62
N ALA A 182 -10.81 1.12 -7.86
CA ALA A 182 -11.19 -0.28 -8.06
C ALA A 182 -11.99 -0.46 -9.37
N THR A 183 -12.95 0.44 -9.59
CA THR A 183 -13.73 0.51 -10.84
C THR A 183 -12.82 0.83 -12.03
N ALA A 184 -11.91 1.80 -11.86
CA ALA A 184 -10.93 2.17 -12.88
C ALA A 184 -10.01 1.01 -13.27
N PHE A 185 -9.52 0.25 -12.28
CA PHE A 185 -8.69 -0.93 -12.50
C PHE A 185 -9.45 -2.00 -13.30
N SER A 186 -10.71 -2.29 -12.94
CA SER A 186 -11.52 -3.28 -13.65
C SER A 186 -11.78 -2.87 -15.12
N ALA A 187 -12.05 -1.60 -15.37
CA ALA A 187 -12.20 -1.05 -16.72
C ALA A 187 -10.88 -1.14 -17.52
N ALA A 188 -9.76 -0.79 -16.88
CA ALA A 188 -8.43 -0.88 -17.49
C ALA A 188 -8.06 -2.32 -17.88
N VAL A 189 -8.28 -3.30 -17.00
CA VAL A 189 -8.06 -4.73 -17.26
C VAL A 189 -8.85 -5.19 -18.49
N SER A 190 -10.14 -4.87 -18.54
CA SER A 190 -11.03 -5.29 -19.63
C SER A 190 -10.59 -4.72 -20.98
N ALA A 191 -10.27 -3.42 -21.02
CA ALA A 191 -9.82 -2.75 -22.23
C ALA A 191 -8.41 -3.19 -22.67
N LEU A 192 -7.49 -3.42 -21.72
CA LEU A 192 -6.16 -3.92 -22.01
C LEU A 192 -6.23 -5.28 -22.71
N VAL A 193 -7.00 -6.20 -22.14
CA VAL A 193 -7.16 -7.56 -22.69
C VAL A 193 -7.80 -7.54 -24.07
N ALA A 194 -8.90 -6.79 -24.24
CA ALA A 194 -9.57 -6.68 -25.54
C ALA A 194 -8.61 -6.16 -26.62
N ASN A 195 -7.83 -5.12 -26.31
CA ASN A 195 -6.86 -4.58 -27.25
C ASN A 195 -5.73 -5.58 -27.59
N VAL A 196 -5.23 -6.31 -26.59
CA VAL A 196 -4.18 -7.32 -26.80
C VAL A 196 -4.71 -8.52 -27.60
N GLN A 197 -5.96 -8.92 -27.40
CA GLN A 197 -6.60 -9.96 -28.21
C GLN A 197 -6.67 -9.55 -29.70
N ASP A 198 -7.04 -8.30 -29.98
CA ASP A 198 -7.16 -7.76 -31.34
C ASP A 198 -5.81 -7.46 -32.03
N THR A 199 -4.72 -7.42 -31.25
CA THR A 199 -3.37 -7.21 -31.78
C THR A 199 -2.97 -8.37 -32.73
N PRO A 200 -2.25 -8.13 -33.84
CA PRO A 200 -1.83 -9.20 -34.76
C PRO A 200 -1.08 -10.36 -34.10
N ALA A 201 -1.17 -11.54 -34.71
CA ALA A 201 -0.41 -12.71 -34.27
C ALA A 201 1.10 -12.44 -34.38
N GLY A 202 1.86 -12.84 -33.34
CA GLY A 202 3.31 -12.67 -33.28
C GLY A 202 3.79 -11.33 -32.72
N THR A 203 2.89 -10.38 -32.41
CA THR A 203 3.27 -9.16 -31.70
C THR A 203 3.69 -9.47 -30.26
N ASP A 204 4.78 -8.87 -29.81
CA ASP A 204 5.22 -8.88 -28.40
C ASP A 204 5.26 -7.43 -27.90
N LEU A 205 4.32 -7.06 -27.02
CA LEU A 205 4.21 -5.72 -26.43
C LEU A 205 5.46 -5.31 -25.65
N ALA A 206 6.30 -6.24 -25.19
CA ALA A 206 7.58 -5.88 -24.56
C ALA A 206 8.54 -5.22 -25.55
N THR A 207 8.42 -5.54 -26.84
CA THR A 207 9.33 -5.04 -27.90
C THR A 207 8.65 -4.11 -28.89
N ASP A 208 7.34 -4.25 -29.09
CA ASP A 208 6.55 -3.40 -29.98
C ASP A 208 6.03 -2.16 -29.24
N ALA A 209 6.72 -1.03 -29.45
CA ALA A 209 6.37 0.25 -28.86
C ALA A 209 4.99 0.77 -29.29
N VAL A 210 4.57 0.53 -30.53
CA VAL A 210 3.31 1.05 -31.07
C VAL A 210 2.15 0.26 -30.49
N ALA A 211 2.23 -1.07 -30.51
CA ALA A 211 1.20 -1.93 -29.93
C ALA A 211 1.08 -1.72 -28.41
N ARG A 212 2.22 -1.58 -27.70
CA ARG A 212 2.23 -1.27 -26.26
C ARG A 212 1.54 0.04 -25.96
N ASN A 213 1.84 1.11 -26.71
CA ASN A 213 1.20 2.41 -26.52
C ASN A 213 -0.32 2.33 -26.74
N ALA A 214 -0.75 1.63 -27.80
CA ALA A 214 -2.17 1.45 -28.10
C ALA A 214 -2.91 0.72 -26.98
N ALA A 215 -2.30 -0.34 -26.43
CA ALA A 215 -2.86 -1.13 -25.34
C ALA A 215 -2.95 -0.33 -24.03
N ILE A 216 -1.89 0.41 -23.66
CA ILE A 216 -1.91 1.29 -22.48
C ILE A 216 -2.97 2.38 -22.65
N ARG A 217 -3.03 3.02 -23.82
CA ARG A 217 -4.00 4.08 -24.10
C ARG A 217 -5.44 3.57 -24.03
N ALA A 218 -5.73 2.39 -24.57
CA ALA A 218 -7.05 1.77 -24.47
C ALA A 218 -7.46 1.55 -23.02
N ALA A 219 -6.55 1.02 -22.19
CA ALA A 219 -6.76 0.86 -20.76
C ALA A 219 -7.01 2.20 -20.04
N ALA A 220 -6.20 3.21 -20.34
CA ALA A 220 -6.30 4.53 -19.73
C ALA A 220 -7.62 5.24 -20.08
N VAL A 221 -8.06 5.17 -21.34
CA VAL A 221 -9.35 5.73 -21.78
C VAL A 221 -10.51 5.08 -21.00
N ALA A 222 -10.54 3.75 -20.97
CA ALA A 222 -11.61 3.02 -20.28
C ALA A 222 -11.65 3.35 -18.78
N ALA A 223 -10.49 3.46 -18.13
CA ALA A 223 -10.40 3.83 -16.72
C ALA A 223 -10.86 5.27 -16.47
N LEU A 224 -10.43 6.25 -17.29
CA LEU A 224 -10.83 7.65 -17.15
C LEU A 224 -12.32 7.88 -17.44
N ASP A 225 -12.95 7.00 -18.21
CA ASP A 225 -14.39 7.01 -18.42
C ASP A 225 -15.19 6.64 -17.17
N THR A 226 -14.57 5.99 -16.18
CA THR A 226 -15.18 5.69 -14.87
C THR A 226 -15.24 6.90 -13.93
N LEU A 227 -14.54 7.99 -14.25
CA LEU A 227 -14.58 9.21 -13.44
C LEU A 227 -16.02 9.73 -13.30
N PRO A 228 -16.40 10.25 -12.11
CA PRO A 228 -17.68 10.90 -11.92
C PRO A 228 -17.96 11.98 -12.98
N VAL A 229 -19.24 12.14 -13.33
CA VAL A 229 -19.65 13.13 -14.33
C VAL A 229 -19.24 14.53 -13.87
N GLY A 230 -18.56 15.26 -14.76
CA GLY A 230 -18.10 16.62 -14.49
C GLY A 230 -16.71 16.72 -13.85
N THR A 231 -16.06 15.62 -13.51
CA THR A 231 -14.69 15.65 -12.95
C THR A 231 -13.68 16.19 -13.96
N LEU A 232 -13.78 15.80 -15.23
CA LEU A 232 -12.95 16.30 -16.33
C LEU A 232 -13.80 16.51 -17.59
N THR A 233 -13.42 17.46 -18.44
CA THR A 233 -13.98 17.61 -19.79
C THR A 233 -13.59 16.42 -20.68
N GLY A 234 -14.30 16.20 -21.79
CA GLY A 234 -13.92 15.15 -22.75
C GLY A 234 -12.52 15.36 -23.36
N THR A 235 -12.13 16.62 -23.57
CA THR A 235 -10.78 16.99 -24.02
C THR A 235 -9.74 16.65 -22.96
N ALA A 236 -9.98 17.04 -21.70
CA ALA A 236 -9.10 16.74 -20.58
C ALA A 236 -8.95 15.23 -20.35
N LYS A 237 -10.02 14.44 -20.47
CA LYS A 237 -9.94 12.96 -20.41
C LYS A 237 -9.05 12.39 -21.51
N THR A 238 -9.21 12.87 -22.75
CA THR A 238 -8.38 12.43 -23.88
C THR A 238 -6.91 12.76 -23.64
N ARG A 239 -6.61 13.98 -23.17
CA ARG A 239 -5.26 14.42 -22.83
C ARG A 239 -4.64 13.64 -21.68
N ALA A 240 -5.41 13.35 -20.63
CA ALA A 240 -4.96 12.50 -19.53
C ALA A 240 -4.60 11.09 -20.04
N ALA A 241 -5.43 10.49 -20.91
CA ALA A 241 -5.15 9.19 -21.50
C ALA A 241 -3.87 9.20 -22.36
N ASP A 242 -3.65 10.27 -23.13
CA ASP A 242 -2.44 10.45 -23.94
C ASP A 242 -1.19 10.58 -23.06
N LEU A 243 -1.22 11.38 -21.98
CA LEU A 243 -0.11 11.51 -21.04
C LEU A 243 0.18 10.20 -20.31
N LEU A 244 -0.86 9.48 -19.86
CA LEU A 244 -0.71 8.16 -19.25
C LEU A 244 -0.03 7.19 -20.20
N ALA A 245 -0.50 7.12 -21.45
CA ALA A 245 0.07 6.24 -22.46
C ALA A 245 1.55 6.56 -22.75
N GLU A 246 1.86 7.82 -23.03
CA GLU A 246 3.22 8.25 -23.37
C GLU A 246 4.21 8.05 -22.21
N GLY A 247 3.82 8.41 -20.98
CA GLY A 247 4.67 8.26 -19.80
C GLY A 247 4.85 6.79 -19.37
N LEU A 248 3.74 6.04 -19.30
CA LEU A 248 3.79 4.64 -18.88
C LEU A 248 4.56 3.77 -19.87
N GLN A 249 4.40 3.99 -21.18
CA GLN A 249 5.11 3.22 -22.20
C GLN A 249 6.63 3.23 -21.97
N ARG A 250 7.19 4.33 -21.45
CA ARG A 250 8.63 4.48 -21.15
C ARG A 250 9.00 3.77 -19.85
N ILE A 251 8.25 4.02 -18.76
CA ILE A 251 8.49 3.36 -17.47
C ILE A 251 8.42 1.84 -17.65
N THR A 252 7.38 1.34 -18.32
CA THR A 252 7.16 -0.09 -18.48
C THR A 252 8.17 -0.72 -19.41
N ALA A 253 8.65 0.00 -20.44
CA ALA A 253 9.75 -0.47 -21.27
C ALA A 253 11.05 -0.62 -20.49
N ARG A 254 11.37 0.34 -19.60
CA ARG A 254 12.54 0.24 -18.72
C ARG A 254 12.42 -0.91 -17.73
N ILE A 255 11.26 -1.09 -17.11
CA ILE A 255 11.01 -2.24 -16.22
C ILE A 255 11.21 -3.54 -17.00
N ALA A 256 10.56 -3.70 -18.16
CA ALA A 256 10.62 -4.91 -18.97
C ALA A 256 12.02 -5.24 -19.52
N ALA A 257 12.92 -4.24 -19.64
CA ALA A 257 14.30 -4.42 -20.07
C ALA A 257 15.23 -4.95 -18.97
N LYS A 258 14.81 -4.93 -17.70
CA LYS A 258 15.60 -5.44 -16.57
C LYS A 258 15.57 -6.96 -16.52
N THR A 259 16.62 -7.54 -15.93
CA THR A 259 16.82 -9.00 -15.84
C THR A 259 16.74 -9.54 -14.42
N ARG A 260 16.53 -8.67 -13.43
CA ARG A 260 16.26 -9.07 -12.05
C ARG A 260 15.08 -8.28 -11.53
N TYR A 261 14.26 -8.97 -10.75
CA TYR A 261 13.10 -8.35 -10.12
C TYR A 261 13.53 -7.27 -9.13
N ASP A 262 14.58 -7.52 -8.33
CA ASP A 262 15.09 -6.56 -7.35
C ASP A 262 15.52 -5.21 -7.95
N ASP A 263 15.96 -5.21 -9.21
CA ASP A 263 16.42 -4.01 -9.90
C ASP A 263 15.25 -3.09 -10.31
N ILE A 264 14.00 -3.58 -10.28
CA ILE A 264 12.83 -2.82 -10.77
C ILE A 264 12.22 -1.89 -9.71
N ARG A 265 12.54 -2.07 -8.43
CA ARG A 265 11.82 -1.48 -7.30
C ARG A 265 11.57 0.02 -7.44
N ASP A 266 12.57 0.78 -7.88
CA ASP A 266 12.47 2.24 -8.00
C ASP A 266 11.57 2.66 -9.17
N ASP A 267 11.67 2.00 -10.32
CA ASP A 267 10.77 2.25 -11.46
C ASP A 267 9.33 1.81 -11.14
N PHE A 268 9.18 0.70 -10.40
CA PHE A 268 7.85 0.19 -10.02
C PHE A 268 7.16 1.15 -9.03
N ASN A 269 7.91 1.72 -8.09
CA ASN A 269 7.43 2.77 -7.18
C ASN A 269 7.33 4.16 -7.80
N ASN A 270 7.85 4.38 -9.00
CA ASN A 270 7.87 5.69 -9.63
C ASN A 270 6.46 6.13 -10.04
N GLY A 271 5.88 7.08 -9.31
CA GLY A 271 4.55 7.64 -9.57
C GLY A 271 4.54 8.91 -10.44
N VAL A 272 5.63 9.20 -11.17
CA VAL A 272 5.81 10.47 -11.88
C VAL A 272 4.70 10.76 -12.88
N VAL A 273 4.19 9.74 -13.57
CA VAL A 273 3.13 9.92 -14.59
C VAL A 273 1.82 10.36 -13.93
N THR A 274 1.42 9.71 -12.83
CA THR A 274 0.28 10.15 -12.02
C THR A 274 0.47 11.58 -11.53
N SER A 275 1.68 11.95 -11.09
CA SER A 275 2.00 13.31 -10.64
C SER A 275 2.01 14.36 -11.75
N ILE A 276 2.31 13.97 -13.00
CA ILE A 276 2.18 14.84 -14.16
C ILE A 276 0.70 15.04 -14.47
N VAL A 277 -0.06 13.96 -14.64
CA VAL A 277 -1.49 14.02 -15.00
C VAL A 277 -2.30 14.82 -13.98
N SER A 278 -2.14 14.52 -12.69
CA SER A 278 -2.87 15.20 -11.60
C SER A 278 -2.40 16.62 -11.28
N GLY A 279 -1.20 16.99 -11.76
CA GLY A 279 -0.61 18.31 -11.53
C GLY A 279 -0.73 19.25 -12.72
N THR A 280 -1.38 18.83 -13.80
CA THR A 280 -1.51 19.59 -15.05
C THR A 280 -2.95 20.09 -15.19
N ASP A 281 -3.10 21.35 -15.57
CA ASP A 281 -4.37 21.83 -16.10
C ASP A 281 -4.55 21.25 -17.50
N LEU A 282 -5.37 20.21 -17.61
CA LEU A 282 -5.53 19.43 -18.84
C LEU A 282 -6.39 20.17 -19.88
N ASP A 283 -7.15 21.19 -19.48
CA ASP A 283 -7.92 22.00 -20.42
C ASP A 283 -7.07 23.11 -21.06
N ASP A 284 -5.94 23.47 -20.45
CA ASP A 284 -4.97 24.42 -21.02
C ASP A 284 -3.99 23.75 -21.98
N ASP A 285 -3.91 24.27 -23.21
CA ASP A 285 -3.07 23.72 -24.29
C ASP A 285 -1.58 23.78 -23.95
N ALA A 286 -1.13 24.89 -23.35
CA ALA A 286 0.29 25.10 -23.05
C ALA A 286 0.76 24.22 -21.89
N ALA A 287 -0.08 24.08 -20.84
CA ALA A 287 0.16 23.19 -19.73
C ALA A 287 0.19 21.73 -20.19
N TYR A 288 -0.75 21.33 -21.05
CA TYR A 288 -0.76 20.00 -21.66
C TYR A 288 0.50 19.72 -22.49
N ASP A 289 0.90 20.64 -23.37
CA ASP A 289 2.11 20.47 -24.19
C ASP A 289 3.37 20.38 -23.33
N GLY A 290 3.46 21.18 -22.26
CA GLY A 290 4.54 21.10 -21.27
C GLY A 290 4.59 19.73 -20.58
N ALA A 291 3.45 19.24 -20.11
CA ALA A 291 3.31 17.92 -19.46
C ALA A 291 3.66 16.77 -20.42
N ARG A 292 3.28 16.91 -21.69
CA ARG A 292 3.59 15.93 -22.74
C ARG A 292 5.08 15.88 -23.04
N ASN A 293 5.75 17.02 -23.08
CA ASN A 293 7.21 17.08 -23.20
C ASN A 293 7.91 16.42 -22.01
N GLU A 294 7.40 16.62 -20.78
CA GLU A 294 7.90 15.94 -19.58
C GLU A 294 7.75 14.41 -19.68
N CYS A 295 6.60 13.91 -20.16
CA CYS A 295 6.40 12.47 -20.41
C CYS A 295 7.32 11.91 -21.50
N ARG A 296 7.90 12.76 -22.35
CA ARG A 296 8.82 12.36 -23.43
C ARG A 296 10.29 12.41 -23.06
N ASP A 297 10.62 12.99 -21.91
CA ASP A 297 11.97 13.05 -21.38
C ASP A 297 12.33 11.73 -20.66
N ASP A 298 13.16 10.91 -21.31
CA ASP A 298 13.57 9.61 -20.77
C ASP A 298 14.35 9.72 -19.46
N ASP A 299 15.18 10.76 -19.30
CA ASP A 299 15.96 10.99 -18.09
C ASP A 299 15.04 11.42 -16.95
N GLY A 300 14.13 12.36 -17.24
CA GLY A 300 13.12 12.85 -16.30
C GLY A 300 12.20 11.74 -15.80
N MET A 301 11.74 10.86 -16.70
CA MET A 301 10.89 9.72 -16.39
C MET A 301 11.65 8.62 -15.63
N GLY A 302 12.93 8.41 -15.90
CA GLY A 302 13.75 7.31 -15.33
C GLY A 302 14.34 7.62 -13.98
N ARG A 303 14.40 8.89 -13.63
CA ARG A 303 14.87 9.33 -12.32
C ARG A 303 13.87 8.92 -11.23
N ALA A 304 14.35 8.12 -10.29
CA ALA A 304 13.61 7.79 -9.08
C ALA A 304 13.28 9.08 -8.29
N ARG A 305 12.04 9.16 -7.79
CA ARG A 305 11.51 10.31 -7.04
C ARG A 305 11.12 9.84 -5.66
N HIS A 306 11.64 10.49 -4.64
CA HIS A 306 11.49 10.01 -3.27
C HIS A 306 10.86 11.04 -2.36
N ILE A 307 10.28 10.52 -1.29
CA ILE A 307 9.98 11.28 -0.09
C ILE A 307 11.04 10.86 0.93
N ALA A 308 11.82 11.81 1.42
CA ALA A 308 12.97 11.56 2.27
C ALA A 308 12.86 12.26 3.62
N ALA A 309 13.43 11.64 4.65
CA ALA A 309 13.69 12.32 5.91
C ALA A 309 14.70 13.45 5.68
N ARG A 310 14.34 14.64 6.12
CA ARG A 310 15.20 15.81 6.00
C ARG A 310 16.34 15.69 7.01
N ASP A 311 17.56 15.72 6.48
CA ASP A 311 18.81 15.66 7.24
C ASP A 311 18.92 14.40 8.15
N ASP A 312 18.15 13.35 7.86
CA ASP A 312 18.03 12.14 8.69
C ASP A 312 17.76 12.42 10.18
N THR A 313 16.92 13.43 10.42
CA THR A 313 16.55 13.87 11.77
C THR A 313 15.15 13.46 12.18
N PHE A 314 14.94 13.41 13.48
CA PHE A 314 13.66 13.32 14.16
C PHE A 314 13.60 14.43 15.20
N GLU A 315 12.48 15.13 15.31
CA GLU A 315 12.33 16.29 16.19
C GLU A 315 11.35 15.99 17.32
N LEU A 316 11.79 16.22 18.55
CA LEU A 316 10.95 16.29 19.73
C LEU A 316 10.57 17.76 19.94
N VAL A 317 9.29 18.06 20.04
CA VAL A 317 8.81 19.44 20.25
C VAL A 317 8.12 19.51 21.61
N GLY A 318 8.38 20.55 22.39
CA GLY A 318 7.80 20.72 23.72
C GLY A 318 8.28 22.00 24.39
N PRO A 319 7.41 22.71 25.13
CA PRO A 319 7.75 24.00 25.75
C PRO A 319 8.81 23.90 26.85
N THR A 320 9.03 22.71 27.40
CA THR A 320 10.04 22.44 28.43
C THR A 320 11.40 22.07 27.84
N LEU A 321 11.47 21.83 26.53
CA LEU A 321 12.73 21.58 25.82
C LEU A 321 13.46 22.91 25.61
N GLU A 322 14.80 22.88 25.69
CA GLU A 322 15.63 24.04 25.37
C GLU A 322 15.35 24.49 23.93
N GLY A 323 14.96 25.76 23.72
CA GLY A 323 14.56 26.27 22.41
C GLY A 323 13.21 25.76 21.89
N GLY A 324 12.40 25.10 22.73
CA GLY A 324 11.08 24.58 22.38
C GLY A 324 11.08 23.31 21.52
N SER A 325 12.25 22.84 21.09
CA SER A 325 12.42 21.61 20.32
C SER A 325 13.83 21.04 20.47
N ARG A 326 13.96 19.72 20.28
CA ARG A 326 15.23 18.99 20.26
C ARG A 326 15.29 18.13 19.00
N SER A 327 16.22 18.43 18.12
CA SER A 327 16.53 17.60 16.95
C SER A 327 17.52 16.49 17.34
N ILE A 328 17.24 15.27 16.91
CA ILE A 328 18.06 14.07 17.11
C ILE A 328 18.19 13.34 15.77
N THR A 329 19.29 12.61 15.55
CA THR A 329 19.40 11.80 14.34
C THR A 329 18.50 10.56 14.45
N LEU A 330 18.06 10.00 13.31
CA LEU A 330 17.30 8.75 13.29
C LEU A 330 18.10 7.58 13.89
N SER A 331 19.43 7.59 13.75
CA SER A 331 20.32 6.61 14.38
C SER A 331 20.38 6.75 15.90
N GLN A 332 20.35 7.98 16.42
CA GLN A 332 20.21 8.23 17.86
C GLN A 332 18.85 7.81 18.36
N PHE A 333 17.78 8.11 17.62
CA PHE A 333 16.43 7.66 17.96
C PHE A 333 16.34 6.13 18.05
N ALA A 334 16.88 5.43 17.06
CA ALA A 334 16.92 3.96 17.00
C ALA A 334 17.74 3.34 18.15
N SER A 335 18.89 3.94 18.49
CA SER A 335 19.76 3.42 19.56
C SER A 335 19.27 3.76 20.97
N GLY A 336 18.52 4.85 21.12
CA GLY A 336 17.86 5.26 22.35
C GLY A 336 18.24 6.67 22.77
N VAL A 337 17.24 7.45 23.18
CA VAL A 337 17.39 8.83 23.62
C VAL A 337 17.06 8.95 25.09
N ASP A 338 17.98 9.57 25.82
CA ASP A 338 17.80 9.90 27.22
C ASP A 338 17.08 11.25 27.36
N LEU A 339 15.91 11.19 27.98
CA LEU A 339 15.03 12.30 28.31
C LEU A 339 14.72 12.32 29.81
N ARG A 340 15.57 11.68 30.64
CA ARG A 340 15.37 11.64 32.09
C ARG A 340 15.18 13.05 32.67
N GLY A 341 14.11 13.20 33.44
CA GLY A 341 13.68 14.50 34.00
C GLY A 341 12.60 15.21 33.18
N LEU A 342 12.26 14.68 32.01
CA LEU A 342 11.06 15.05 31.26
C LEU A 342 10.01 13.93 31.38
N ARG A 343 8.77 14.24 30.99
CA ARG A 343 7.66 13.30 30.86
C ARG A 343 7.13 13.33 29.44
N LEU A 344 6.39 12.31 29.04
CA LEU A 344 5.73 12.30 27.73
C LEU A 344 4.74 13.49 27.59
N ALA A 345 4.07 13.87 28.68
CA ALA A 345 3.20 15.06 28.76
C ALA A 345 3.94 16.40 28.52
N ASP A 346 5.27 16.42 28.63
CA ASP A 346 6.06 17.63 28.39
C ASP A 346 6.40 17.82 26.89
N LEU A 347 6.11 16.81 26.05
CA LEU A 347 6.21 16.88 24.59
C LEU A 347 4.86 17.30 23.99
N THR A 348 4.90 18.28 23.09
CA THR A 348 3.73 18.70 22.29
C THR A 348 3.66 17.97 20.96
N ALA A 349 4.79 17.64 20.34
CA ALA A 349 4.78 16.89 19.09
C ALA A 349 5.99 15.98 18.93
N LEU A 350 5.76 14.89 18.20
CA LEU A 350 6.81 14.10 17.55
C LEU A 350 6.75 14.44 16.07
N ARG A 351 7.90 14.80 15.49
CA ARG A 351 7.98 15.22 14.11
C ARG A 351 9.06 14.45 13.38
N LEU A 352 8.69 13.94 12.21
CA LEU A 352 9.62 13.47 11.20
C LEU A 352 9.65 14.53 10.09
N PRO A 353 10.70 15.39 10.05
CA PRO A 353 10.88 16.33 8.95
C PRO A 353 10.99 15.56 7.62
N LEU A 354 10.13 15.89 6.66
CA LEU A 354 10.06 15.20 5.37
C LEU A 354 10.16 16.19 4.22
N THR A 355 10.94 15.85 3.21
CA THR A 355 10.99 16.52 1.90
C THR A 355 10.59 15.56 0.80
N ALA A 356 10.11 16.09 -0.31
CA ALA A 356 9.76 15.31 -1.48
C ALA A 356 10.41 15.89 -2.73
N ASP A 357 10.91 15.03 -3.60
CA ASP A 357 11.30 15.43 -4.94
C ASP A 357 10.10 16.02 -5.70
N VAL A 358 10.38 16.88 -6.67
CA VAL A 358 9.36 17.31 -7.64
C VAL A 358 8.76 16.07 -8.30
N ARG A 359 7.43 16.00 -8.37
CA ARG A 359 6.62 14.85 -8.84
C ARG A 359 6.69 13.55 -8.01
N ALA A 360 7.32 13.54 -6.83
CA ALA A 360 7.26 12.36 -5.94
C ALA A 360 5.85 12.11 -5.37
N LEU A 361 5.02 13.15 -5.31
CA LEU A 361 3.62 13.10 -4.88
C LEU A 361 2.70 13.64 -5.99
N PRO A 362 1.48 13.09 -6.11
CA PRO A 362 0.46 13.62 -7.02
C PRO A 362 0.12 15.08 -6.68
N GLY A 363 -0.39 15.83 -7.67
CA GLY A 363 -0.74 17.25 -7.50
C GLY A 363 -1.74 17.49 -6.36
N ASN A 364 -2.74 16.61 -6.25
CA ASN A 364 -3.72 16.66 -5.17
C ASN A 364 -3.24 16.01 -3.86
N GLY A 365 -2.01 15.48 -3.81
CA GLY A 365 -1.50 14.66 -2.71
C GLY A 365 -1.78 13.16 -2.87
N ARG A 366 -1.42 12.36 -1.85
CA ARG A 366 -1.58 10.91 -1.80
C ARG A 366 -2.32 10.50 -0.54
N LYS A 367 -3.27 9.56 -0.64
CA LYS A 367 -3.92 8.97 0.54
C LYS A 367 -2.94 8.04 1.25
N VAL A 368 -2.82 8.17 2.57
CA VAL A 368 -1.95 7.38 3.44
C VAL A 368 -2.64 7.13 4.78
N ALA A 369 -2.20 6.12 5.52
CA ALA A 369 -2.52 5.92 6.92
C ALA A 369 -1.26 6.06 7.77
N VAL A 370 -1.42 6.55 8.99
CA VAL A 370 -0.32 6.73 9.95
C VAL A 370 -0.66 6.05 11.26
N GLY A 371 0.23 5.19 11.73
CA GLY A 371 0.11 4.52 13.02
C GLY A 371 1.26 4.87 13.95
N LEU A 372 0.95 5.03 15.23
CA LEU A 372 1.91 5.23 16.30
C LEU A 372 1.68 4.20 17.39
N SER A 373 2.73 3.49 17.79
CA SER A 373 2.75 2.63 18.96
C SER A 373 3.81 3.10 19.94
N VAL A 374 3.43 3.27 21.20
CA VAL A 374 4.34 3.54 22.33
C VAL A 374 4.16 2.44 23.35
N ARG A 375 5.23 1.67 23.60
CA ARG A 375 5.19 0.50 24.48
C ARG A 375 6.29 0.55 25.52
N ASP A 376 5.92 0.33 26.78
CA ASP A 376 6.87 0.16 27.88
C ASP A 376 7.70 -1.12 27.69
N VAL A 377 9.03 -0.98 27.66
CA VAL A 377 9.96 -2.08 27.37
C VAL A 377 10.14 -2.99 28.59
N ALA A 378 9.89 -2.48 29.81
CA ALA A 378 10.23 -3.20 31.04
C ALA A 378 9.29 -4.37 31.37
N ALA A 379 8.12 -4.47 30.71
CA ALA A 379 7.17 -5.55 30.94
C ALA A 379 6.44 -5.97 29.65
N PRO A 380 6.32 -7.29 29.35
CA PRO A 380 5.58 -7.79 28.19
C PRO A 380 4.13 -7.30 28.12
N ASN A 381 3.50 -7.07 29.29
CA ASN A 381 2.14 -6.52 29.45
C ASN A 381 2.15 -5.09 30.01
N GLY A 382 3.24 -4.36 29.77
CA GLY A 382 3.45 -2.99 30.25
C GLY A 382 2.53 -1.96 29.59
N ARG A 383 2.72 -0.70 29.97
CA ARG A 383 1.94 0.42 29.41
C ARG A 383 2.05 0.42 27.89
N THR A 384 0.90 0.54 27.24
CA THR A 384 0.81 0.57 25.78
C THR A 384 -0.14 1.67 25.35
N LEU A 385 0.28 2.48 24.39
CA LEU A 385 -0.55 3.44 23.66
C LEU A 385 -0.43 3.13 22.18
N GLN A 386 -1.56 2.98 21.52
CA GLN A 386 -1.65 2.72 20.09
C GLN A 386 -2.63 3.71 19.49
N PHE A 387 -2.21 4.34 18.40
CA PHE A 387 -3.00 5.27 17.61
C PHE A 387 -2.87 4.90 16.15
N LEU A 388 -3.95 5.04 15.41
CA LEU A 388 -3.93 4.95 13.95
C LEU A 388 -4.92 5.96 13.40
N LEU A 389 -4.43 6.77 12.45
CA LEU A 389 -5.22 7.70 11.67
C LEU A 389 -5.25 7.19 10.24
N ASP A 390 -6.44 6.84 9.76
CA ASP A 390 -6.66 6.43 8.37
C ASP A 390 -7.12 7.63 7.51
N ASP A 391 -7.00 7.47 6.19
CA ASP A 391 -7.41 8.43 5.18
C ASP A 391 -6.82 9.83 5.36
N LEU A 392 -5.51 9.91 5.60
CA LEU A 392 -4.75 11.14 5.60
C LEU A 392 -4.29 11.49 4.18
N ARG A 393 -4.15 12.78 3.89
CA ARG A 393 -3.55 13.26 2.65
C ARG A 393 -2.13 13.74 2.87
N LEU A 394 -1.19 13.15 2.15
CA LEU A 394 0.22 13.54 2.09
C LEU A 394 0.44 14.42 0.85
N SER A 395 0.84 15.68 1.04
CA SER A 395 1.07 16.63 -0.06
C SER A 395 2.45 17.27 0.02
N ARG A 396 2.93 17.78 -1.12
CA ARG A 396 4.20 18.51 -1.23
C ARG A 396 3.93 20.00 -1.40
N ASP A 397 4.58 20.82 -0.60
CA ASP A 397 4.62 22.27 -0.81
C ASP A 397 5.52 22.60 -2.01
N ALA A 398 4.99 23.30 -3.01
CA ALA A 398 5.69 23.54 -4.27
C ALA A 398 6.99 24.37 -4.08
N GLY A 399 6.95 25.39 -3.21
CA GLY A 399 8.05 26.34 -3.02
C GLY A 399 9.16 25.83 -2.10
N THR A 400 8.81 25.09 -1.05
CA THR A 400 9.78 24.60 -0.05
C THR A 400 10.17 23.14 -0.26
N GLY A 401 9.36 22.36 -0.99
CA GLY A 401 9.54 20.91 -1.13
C GLY A 401 9.22 20.11 0.13
N GLN A 402 8.72 20.76 1.18
CA GLN A 402 8.32 20.11 2.41
C GLN A 402 7.05 19.30 2.23
N VAL A 403 6.96 18.20 2.96
CA VAL A 403 5.78 17.34 2.96
C VAL A 403 4.86 17.69 4.12
N ARG A 404 3.55 17.67 3.85
CA ARG A 404 2.49 17.97 4.81
C ARG A 404 1.49 16.83 4.88
N LEU A 405 1.00 16.56 6.09
CA LEU A 405 -0.14 15.68 6.35
C LEU A 405 -1.38 16.51 6.64
N THR A 406 -2.53 16.15 6.06
CA THR A 406 -3.82 16.77 6.35
C THR A 406 -4.90 15.70 6.51
N LEU A 407 -5.83 15.92 7.45
CA LEU A 407 -7.02 15.06 7.60
C LEU A 407 -7.95 15.25 6.39
N SER A 408 -8.57 14.17 5.94
CA SER A 408 -9.69 14.20 5.02
C SER A 408 -11.01 14.17 5.79
N ARG A 409 -12.15 14.35 5.11
CA ARG A 409 -13.47 14.24 5.76
C ARG A 409 -13.80 12.82 6.21
N ASN A 410 -13.15 11.83 5.62
CA ASN A 410 -13.38 10.42 5.90
C ASN A 410 -12.29 9.84 6.82
N SER A 411 -11.45 10.69 7.42
CA SER A 411 -10.41 10.23 8.32
C SER A 411 -11.00 9.61 9.58
N GLU A 412 -10.54 8.41 9.90
CA GLU A 412 -10.91 7.69 11.10
C GLU A 412 -9.75 7.61 12.08
N LEU A 413 -10.04 7.81 13.37
CA LEU A 413 -9.08 7.61 14.46
C LEU A 413 -9.39 6.34 15.23
N TYR A 414 -8.42 5.42 15.24
CA TYR A 414 -8.42 4.24 16.09
C TYR A 414 -7.47 4.46 17.26
N PHE A 415 -7.91 4.06 18.46
CA PHE A 415 -7.10 4.23 19.65
C PHE A 415 -7.24 3.05 20.61
N TYR A 416 -6.12 2.72 21.24
CA TYR A 416 -6.06 1.76 22.33
C TYR A 416 -5.02 2.20 23.37
N ALA A 417 -5.39 2.00 24.63
CA ALA A 417 -4.52 2.24 25.77
C ALA A 417 -4.63 1.11 26.78
N ARG A 418 -3.48 0.73 27.34
CA ARG A 418 -3.37 -0.21 28.46
C ARG A 418 -2.43 0.35 29.52
N SER A 419 -2.88 0.36 30.77
CA SER A 419 -2.06 0.76 31.92
C SER A 419 -1.13 -0.36 32.40
N SER A 420 -0.16 -0.04 33.26
CA SER A 420 0.67 -1.05 33.94
C SER A 420 -0.12 -1.95 34.88
N SER A 421 -1.26 -1.50 35.39
CA SER A 421 -2.20 -2.30 36.19
C SER A 421 -3.14 -3.18 35.35
N GLY A 422 -3.05 -3.11 34.03
CA GLY A 422 -3.85 -3.92 33.11
C GLY A 422 -5.24 -3.35 32.79
N VAL A 423 -5.51 -2.09 33.13
CA VAL A 423 -6.75 -1.41 32.73
C VAL A 423 -6.64 -1.04 31.26
N GLU A 424 -7.64 -1.41 30.46
CA GLU A 424 -7.70 -1.15 29.02
C GLU A 424 -8.89 -0.26 28.65
N PHE A 425 -8.69 0.60 27.66
CA PHE A 425 -9.76 1.38 27.01
C PHE A 425 -9.32 1.79 25.61
N GLY A 426 -10.30 2.12 24.76
CA GLY A 426 -10.05 2.33 23.34
C GLY A 426 -11.34 2.50 22.55
N THR A 427 -11.22 2.72 21.24
CA THR A 427 -12.36 2.92 20.33
C THR A 427 -13.15 1.63 20.08
N GLY A 428 -12.57 0.47 20.38
CA GLY A 428 -13.18 -0.82 20.08
C GLY A 428 -12.96 -1.19 18.62
N ARG A 429 -13.98 -1.73 17.94
CA ARG A 429 -13.87 -2.16 16.54
C ARG A 429 -13.97 -1.00 15.54
N ASN A 430 -14.66 0.07 15.90
CA ASN A 430 -14.97 1.15 14.99
C ASN A 430 -14.09 2.36 15.34
N GLY A 431 -13.54 3.02 14.32
CA GLY A 431 -12.83 4.28 14.50
C GLY A 431 -13.78 5.41 14.90
N PHE A 432 -13.21 6.51 15.40
CA PHE A 432 -13.96 7.77 15.48
C PHE A 432 -13.84 8.53 14.17
N GLU A 433 -14.98 8.87 13.60
CA GLU A 433 -15.14 9.78 12.47
C GLU A 433 -15.24 11.25 12.96
N ASP A 434 -15.31 12.19 12.01
CA ASP A 434 -15.44 13.64 12.24
C ASP A 434 -14.34 14.21 13.16
N MET A 435 -13.11 13.77 12.91
CA MET A 435 -11.92 14.28 13.60
C MET A 435 -11.74 15.78 13.32
N ASP A 436 -11.56 16.56 14.40
CA ASP A 436 -11.21 17.96 14.26
C ASP A 436 -9.84 18.06 13.58
N THR A 437 -9.76 18.81 12.48
CA THR A 437 -8.52 19.12 11.76
C THR A 437 -7.41 19.64 12.68
N SER A 438 -7.77 20.20 13.83
CA SER A 438 -6.82 20.63 14.86
C SER A 438 -5.99 19.48 15.43
N LEU A 439 -6.43 18.21 15.36
CA LEU A 439 -5.71 17.04 15.89
C LEU A 439 -4.35 16.81 15.21
N LEU A 440 -4.18 17.27 13.98
CA LEU A 440 -2.87 17.37 13.35
C LEU A 440 -2.34 18.79 13.56
N SER A 441 -1.22 18.92 14.26
CA SER A 441 -0.44 20.15 14.13
C SER A 441 0.26 20.09 12.78
N ASN A 442 0.15 21.17 12.00
CA ASN A 442 0.92 21.32 10.78
C ASN A 442 1.78 22.59 10.85
N PRO A 443 2.69 22.72 11.85
CA PRO A 443 3.55 23.89 11.93
C PRO A 443 4.76 23.61 11.04
N GLU A 444 4.75 24.11 9.80
CA GLU A 444 5.90 24.24 8.89
C GLU A 444 7.04 23.22 9.11
N GLY A 445 7.03 22.06 8.43
CA GLY A 445 8.26 21.26 8.36
C GLY A 445 8.21 19.74 8.16
N GLY A 446 7.05 19.05 8.17
CA GLY A 446 7.03 17.60 7.97
C GLY A 446 5.78 16.89 8.48
N ALA A 447 5.86 15.56 8.58
CA ALA A 447 4.82 14.76 9.22
C ALA A 447 4.93 14.89 10.75
N SER A 448 4.01 15.64 11.36
CA SER A 448 3.93 15.81 12.81
C SER A 448 2.62 15.31 13.39
N LEU A 449 2.72 14.68 14.56
CA LEU A 449 1.57 14.35 15.40
C LEU A 449 1.58 15.26 16.63
N ASP A 450 0.50 16.02 16.85
CA ASP A 450 0.34 16.83 18.05
C ASP A 450 -0.16 15.96 19.21
N LEU A 451 0.76 15.58 20.09
CA LEU A 451 0.46 14.75 21.24
C LEU A 451 -0.48 15.46 22.22
N SER A 452 -0.39 16.78 22.34
CA SER A 452 -1.18 17.56 23.29
C SER A 452 -2.64 17.66 22.85
N ARG A 453 -2.87 17.94 21.57
CA ARG A 453 -4.22 18.00 20.98
C ARG A 453 -4.83 16.63 20.86
N LEU A 454 -4.04 15.62 20.50
CA LEU A 454 -4.47 14.23 20.54
C LEU A 454 -4.93 13.86 21.95
N ALA A 455 -4.11 14.09 22.98
CA ALA A 455 -4.50 13.83 24.36
C ALA A 455 -5.77 14.58 24.78
N ALA A 456 -5.91 15.85 24.40
CA ALA A 456 -7.11 16.64 24.70
C ALA A 456 -8.37 16.09 24.00
N GLY A 457 -8.27 15.75 22.71
CA GLY A 457 -9.35 15.11 21.95
C GLY A 457 -9.76 13.78 22.56
N MET A 458 -8.78 12.96 22.96
CA MET A 458 -9.00 11.69 23.64
C MET A 458 -9.72 11.85 24.98
N LYS A 459 -9.32 12.84 25.79
CA LYS A 459 -10.02 13.18 27.03
C LYS A 459 -11.46 13.61 26.80
N GLY A 460 -11.72 14.35 25.71
CA GLY A 460 -13.07 14.72 25.30
C GLY A 460 -13.92 13.50 24.91
N LYS A 461 -13.36 12.54 24.19
CA LYS A 461 -14.06 11.30 23.78
C LYS A 461 -14.20 10.27 24.92
N PHE A 462 -13.30 10.29 25.90
CA PHE A 462 -13.30 9.39 27.06
C PHE A 462 -13.26 10.16 28.39
N PRO A 463 -14.33 10.91 28.74
CA PRO A 463 -14.35 11.76 29.93
C PRO A 463 -14.15 10.98 31.24
N ALA A 464 -14.62 9.72 31.29
CA ALA A 464 -14.46 8.84 32.44
C ALA A 464 -13.02 8.32 32.64
N ASN A 465 -12.16 8.42 31.62
CA ASN A 465 -10.80 7.88 31.63
C ASN A 465 -9.72 8.97 31.63
N THR A 466 -10.09 10.24 31.81
CA THR A 466 -9.18 11.39 31.80
C THR A 466 -7.99 11.24 32.76
N ALA A 467 -8.24 10.82 34.01
CA ALA A 467 -7.19 10.59 34.99
C ALA A 467 -6.22 9.46 34.58
N LEU A 468 -6.72 8.43 33.90
CA LEU A 468 -5.91 7.32 33.39
C LEU A 468 -5.02 7.78 32.23
N ILE A 469 -5.59 8.57 31.31
CA ILE A 469 -4.83 9.21 30.22
C ILE A 469 -3.70 10.07 30.80
N ASP A 470 -3.99 10.89 31.81
CA ASP A 470 -2.98 11.72 32.48
C ASP A 470 -1.89 10.90 33.15
N GLN A 471 -2.27 9.83 33.87
CA GLN A 471 -1.31 8.94 34.48
C GLN A 471 -0.40 8.30 33.42
N MET A 472 -0.94 7.88 32.27
CA MET A 472 -0.15 7.31 31.19
C MET A 472 0.84 8.30 30.57
N LEU A 473 0.42 9.55 30.34
CA LEU A 473 1.27 10.60 29.78
C LEU A 473 2.32 11.12 30.78
N SER A 474 2.05 11.02 32.08
CA SER A 474 2.97 11.41 33.16
C SER A 474 4.00 10.34 33.52
N GLY A 475 3.79 9.11 33.08
CA GLY A 475 4.55 7.97 33.54
C GLY A 475 5.98 7.94 33.01
N THR A 476 6.95 7.67 33.88
CA THR A 476 8.38 7.53 33.53
C THR A 476 8.70 6.10 33.10
N GLY A 477 9.87 5.90 32.48
CA GLY A 477 10.33 4.59 32.00
C GLY A 477 10.95 4.64 30.61
N THR A 478 11.37 3.48 30.12
CA THR A 478 11.86 3.31 28.76
C THR A 478 10.74 2.81 27.86
N PHE A 479 10.45 3.56 26.81
CA PHE A 479 9.40 3.26 25.86
C PHE A 479 10.00 3.04 24.47
N GLU A 480 9.57 1.97 23.83
CA GLU A 480 9.73 1.80 22.39
C GLU A 480 8.64 2.59 21.68
N VAL A 481 9.05 3.41 20.72
CA VAL A 481 8.19 4.25 19.90
C VAL A 481 8.32 3.80 18.46
N THR A 482 7.22 3.42 17.83
CA THR A 482 7.17 3.02 16.42
C THR A 482 6.14 3.86 15.69
N LEU A 483 6.59 4.61 14.69
CA LEU A 483 5.76 5.33 13.72
C LEU A 483 5.75 4.54 12.42
N VAL A 484 4.57 4.32 11.84
CA VAL A 484 4.41 3.65 10.54
C VAL A 484 3.58 4.52 9.62
N VAL A 485 4.01 4.66 8.37
CA VAL A 485 3.28 5.34 7.29
C VAL A 485 3.05 4.34 6.16
N SER A 486 1.79 4.13 5.75
CA SER A 486 1.44 3.26 4.61
C SER A 486 1.55 3.99 3.28
N GLU A 487 1.42 3.23 2.18
CA GLU A 487 1.30 3.75 0.80
C GLU A 487 2.51 4.54 0.26
N VAL A 488 3.62 4.56 1.00
CA VAL A 488 4.79 5.38 0.70
C VAL A 488 6.09 4.64 1.01
N ASP A 489 7.03 4.66 0.06
CA ASP A 489 8.42 4.25 0.23
C ASP A 489 9.24 5.44 0.75
N LEU A 490 9.16 5.72 2.05
CA LEU A 490 9.96 6.79 2.66
C LEU A 490 11.44 6.36 2.65
N ARG A 491 12.33 7.33 2.47
CA ARG A 491 13.78 7.10 2.38
C ARG A 491 14.59 7.98 3.32
N LEU A 492 15.78 7.54 3.67
CA LEU A 492 16.81 8.40 4.26
C LEU A 492 17.26 9.43 3.21
N ALA A 493 17.98 10.47 3.66
CA ALA A 493 18.48 11.54 2.81
C ALA A 493 19.43 11.04 1.70
N ASP A 494 20.07 9.88 1.90
CA ASP A 494 20.92 9.21 0.90
C ASP A 494 20.14 8.36 -0.13
N GLY A 495 18.82 8.28 -0.01
CA GLY A 495 17.97 7.47 -0.87
C GLY A 495 17.86 6.00 -0.46
N THR A 496 18.36 5.61 0.72
CA THR A 496 18.15 4.27 1.29
C THR A 496 16.71 4.14 1.81
N PRO A 497 15.97 3.07 1.47
CA PRO A 497 14.63 2.85 2.01
C PRO A 497 14.65 2.66 3.52
N PHE A 498 13.67 3.24 4.22
CA PHE A 498 13.46 2.94 5.62
C PHE A 498 13.05 1.47 5.85
N PRO A 499 13.24 0.94 7.07
CA PRO A 499 12.71 -0.36 7.45
C PRO A 499 11.19 -0.43 7.31
N ARG A 500 10.67 -1.65 7.24
CA ARG A 500 9.22 -1.92 7.22
C ARG A 500 8.75 -2.26 8.62
N GLY A 501 7.49 -1.95 8.90
CA GLY A 501 6.86 -2.28 10.17
C GLY A 501 5.35 -2.21 10.10
N ASN A 502 4.73 -2.44 11.26
CA ASN A 502 3.30 -2.34 11.41
C ASN A 502 2.93 -1.77 12.78
N VAL A 503 1.79 -1.10 12.84
CA VAL A 503 1.11 -0.74 14.08
C VAL A 503 -0.30 -1.29 13.98
N ALA A 504 -0.69 -2.08 14.98
CA ALA A 504 -2.03 -2.62 15.11
C ALA A 504 -2.66 -2.04 16.37
N VAL A 505 -3.87 -1.50 16.24
CA VAL A 505 -4.66 -1.00 17.36
C VAL A 505 -5.47 -2.15 17.94
N SER A 506 -5.30 -2.44 19.22
CA SER A 506 -5.97 -3.56 19.90
C SER A 506 -7.40 -3.24 20.28
N ILE A 507 -8.25 -4.26 20.42
CA ILE A 507 -9.62 -4.10 20.95
C ILE A 507 -9.59 -4.29 22.48
N PRO A 508 -10.02 -3.29 23.29
CA PRO A 508 -10.07 -3.44 24.74
C PRO A 508 -10.90 -4.65 25.18
N GLY A 509 -10.36 -5.46 26.08
CA GLY A 509 -11.05 -6.62 26.67
C GLY A 509 -11.30 -7.79 25.72
N ALA A 510 -10.76 -7.77 24.49
CA ALA A 510 -10.93 -8.83 23.51
C ALA A 510 -9.59 -9.21 22.85
N SER A 511 -9.46 -10.48 22.46
CA SER A 511 -8.38 -10.89 21.56
C SER A 511 -8.74 -10.44 20.14
N GLY A 512 -8.22 -9.30 19.71
CA GLY A 512 -8.47 -8.79 18.37
C GLY A 512 -7.80 -7.47 18.07
N ILE A 513 -7.80 -7.11 16.79
CA ILE A 513 -7.25 -5.87 16.26
C ILE A 513 -8.43 -5.10 15.68
N ALA A 514 -8.50 -3.82 16.03
CA ALA A 514 -9.46 -2.87 15.50
C ALA A 514 -9.06 -2.48 14.08
N GLU A 515 -7.83 -2.01 13.93
CA GLU A 515 -7.26 -1.59 12.65
C GLU A 515 -5.74 -1.81 12.65
N ARG A 516 -5.14 -1.98 11.46
CA ARG A 516 -3.70 -2.19 11.31
C ARG A 516 -3.15 -1.44 10.10
N VAL A 517 -2.17 -0.58 10.37
CA VAL A 517 -1.33 0.01 9.32
C VAL A 517 -0.05 -0.81 9.16
N ARG A 518 0.35 -1.01 7.90
CA ARG A 518 1.63 -1.59 7.52
C ARG A 518 2.30 -0.66 6.50
N GLY A 519 3.62 -0.59 6.54
CA GLY A 519 4.35 0.25 5.61
C GLY A 519 5.74 0.58 6.10
N THR A 520 6.16 1.80 5.81
CA THR A 520 7.48 2.29 6.17
C THR A 520 7.50 2.71 7.64
N ALA A 521 8.51 2.25 8.38
CA ALA A 521 8.57 2.36 9.84
C ALA A 521 9.79 3.10 10.34
N VAL A 522 9.57 3.94 11.35
CA VAL A 522 10.60 4.58 12.17
C VAL A 522 10.42 4.10 13.61
N THR A 523 11.38 3.33 14.10
CA THR A 523 11.36 2.77 15.45
C THR A 523 12.55 3.28 16.26
N GLY A 524 12.28 3.66 17.51
CA GLY A 524 13.29 4.14 18.44
C GLY A 524 12.92 3.92 19.89
N ARG A 525 13.81 4.33 20.81
CA ARG A 525 13.60 4.23 22.25
C ARG A 525 13.74 5.59 22.91
N LEU A 526 12.82 5.92 23.80
CA LEU A 526 12.85 7.12 24.63
C LEU A 526 12.85 6.71 26.10
N THR A 527 13.77 7.25 26.91
CA THR A 527 13.81 7.00 28.36
C THR A 527 13.49 8.29 29.10
N PHE A 528 12.34 8.30 29.78
CA PHE A 528 11.83 9.42 30.59
C PHE A 528 12.07 9.18 32.08
#